data_AF-A0AAV6XZ75-F1
#
_entry.id   AF-A0AAV6XZ75-F1
#
_cell.length_a   1.000
_cell.length_b   1.000
_cell.length_c   1.000
_cell.angle_alpha   90.00
_cell.angle_beta   90.00
_cell.angle_gamma   90.00
#
_symmetry.space_group_name_H-M   'P 1'
#
loop_
_entity.id
_entity.type
_entity.pdbx_description
1 polymer ?
#
loop_
_entity_poly.entity_id
_entity_poly.type
_entity_poly.pdbx_seq_one_letter_code
_entity_poly.pdbx_strand_id
1 'polypeptide(L)'
;MYNAGIPIANAFSYMGKEAQRPQNLGFVRKDAYDHFNRIRRNTKVEDGDAFELLQYFINKSNSEYFFFWNVQLNDDNRIMNFFIRDYRCKVDYECFGDVVSVDTTYRTNKYNLICVPFVGIHHHKQNVMFGLAFMSDETESSFEWLFTTFLKSMYGKEPETVFTDQCQAMMNAVETIFPCAHHRLCQWHINQNAPSHFGSLNNDTRFKQLWHQCMTYCESEEEFESVWKNMIDEYNLIDHKWLNGMYKLRHKWATAFSNHKFSAGLLATSRSESTNSVLKKVGDKTITLYQFVQNYEKVQKVWRANEKAEDTRCRHGMPSMVVKKNPMLTHVANLYTLNIYGIFQAEFIDSLNMLFVEQPSIPFFNSFIEFKVRSHVLLSGFFENLNLNDQNSSNAFDIDADNAQLNEILIRNPPVVKSRGITNAVIQRHWDDKSKKEKGKGKTQSSSEF
;
A
#
# COMPACT_ATOMS: atom_id res chain seq x y z
N MET A 1 -10.93 -26.59 -28.47
CA MET A 1 -11.94 -26.08 -27.52
C MET A 1 -11.44 -24.93 -26.67
N TYR A 2 -10.33 -25.07 -25.94
CA TYR A 2 -9.76 -23.97 -25.11
C TYR A 2 -9.28 -22.76 -25.93
N ASN A 3 -8.54 -22.98 -27.02
CA ASN A 3 -8.13 -21.88 -27.93
C ASN A 3 -9.32 -21.17 -28.61
N ALA A 4 -10.53 -21.73 -28.50
CA ALA A 4 -11.78 -21.14 -28.97
C ALA A 4 -12.58 -20.47 -27.81
N GLY A 5 -11.97 -20.29 -26.63
CA GLY A 5 -12.57 -19.58 -25.48
C GLY A 5 -13.57 -20.39 -24.66
N ILE A 6 -13.71 -21.70 -24.89
CA ILE A 6 -14.69 -22.54 -24.18
C ILE A 6 -14.19 -22.84 -22.76
N PRO A 7 -14.99 -22.57 -21.70
CA PRO A 7 -14.64 -22.92 -20.32
C PRO A 7 -14.32 -24.41 -20.16
N ILE A 8 -13.30 -24.75 -19.37
CA ILE A 8 -12.83 -26.14 -19.16
C ILE A 8 -13.98 -27.06 -18.71
N ALA A 9 -14.86 -26.55 -17.84
CA ALA A 9 -16.06 -27.25 -17.40
C ALA A 9 -16.99 -27.64 -18.56
N ASN A 10 -17.18 -26.72 -19.52
CA ASN A 10 -18.05 -26.90 -20.66
C ASN A 10 -17.40 -27.82 -21.70
N ALA A 11 -16.09 -27.69 -21.92
CA ALA A 11 -15.34 -28.60 -22.77
C ALA A 11 -15.35 -30.04 -22.22
N PHE A 12 -15.15 -30.22 -20.91
CA PHE A 12 -15.21 -31.53 -20.26
C PHE A 12 -16.61 -32.14 -20.34
N SER A 13 -17.65 -31.34 -20.11
CA SER A 13 -19.04 -31.77 -20.25
C SER A 13 -19.38 -32.18 -21.69
N TYR A 14 -18.93 -31.40 -22.67
CA TYR A 14 -19.11 -31.72 -24.09
C TYR A 14 -18.42 -33.03 -24.47
N MET A 15 -17.13 -33.18 -24.11
CA MET A 15 -16.39 -34.42 -24.38
C MET A 15 -17.06 -35.62 -23.71
N GLY A 16 -17.58 -35.47 -22.50
CA GLY A 16 -18.31 -36.54 -21.79
C GLY A 16 -19.62 -36.93 -22.47
N LYS A 17 -20.28 -36.00 -23.18
CA LYS A 17 -21.47 -36.28 -24.00
C LYS A 17 -21.10 -37.00 -25.30
N GLU A 18 -20.04 -36.59 -25.99
CA GLU A 18 -19.53 -37.26 -27.19
C GLU A 18 -19.06 -38.70 -26.89
N ALA A 19 -18.42 -38.90 -25.73
CA ALA A 19 -17.99 -40.22 -25.26
C ALA A 19 -19.15 -41.08 -24.69
N GLN A 20 -20.40 -40.61 -24.81
CA GLN A 20 -21.65 -41.19 -24.26
C GLN A 20 -21.71 -41.25 -22.72
N ARG A 21 -20.58 -41.35 -22.02
CA ARG A 21 -20.44 -41.25 -20.57
C ARG A 21 -19.10 -40.60 -20.18
N PRO A 22 -19.05 -39.80 -19.11
CA PRO A 22 -17.80 -39.19 -18.62
C PRO A 22 -16.70 -40.21 -18.25
N GLN A 23 -17.07 -41.42 -17.82
CA GLN A 23 -16.10 -42.47 -17.48
C GLN A 23 -15.32 -43.00 -18.70
N ASN A 24 -15.84 -42.79 -19.91
CA ASN A 24 -15.22 -43.26 -21.16
C ASN A 24 -14.12 -42.31 -21.68
N LEU A 25 -13.90 -41.17 -21.02
CA LEU A 25 -12.91 -40.17 -21.43
C LEU A 25 -11.46 -40.60 -21.14
N GLY A 26 -11.23 -41.58 -20.26
CA GLY A 26 -9.89 -42.01 -19.88
C GLY A 26 -9.10 -41.04 -18.99
N PHE A 27 -9.70 -39.91 -18.60
CA PHE A 27 -9.15 -38.94 -17.65
C PHE A 27 -10.28 -38.28 -16.85
N VAL A 28 -10.01 -37.89 -15.60
CA VAL A 28 -11.01 -37.23 -14.76
C VAL A 28 -10.98 -35.72 -14.93
N ARG A 29 -12.02 -35.04 -14.43
CA ARG A 29 -12.12 -33.57 -14.49
C ARG A 29 -10.90 -32.89 -13.90
N LYS A 30 -10.36 -33.42 -12.80
CA LYS A 30 -9.12 -32.92 -12.19
C LYS A 30 -7.95 -32.97 -13.17
N ASP A 31 -7.76 -34.07 -13.88
CA ASP A 31 -6.69 -34.24 -14.87
C ASP A 31 -6.82 -33.23 -16.01
N ALA A 32 -8.04 -32.90 -16.44
CA ALA A 32 -8.27 -31.87 -17.45
C ALA A 32 -7.83 -30.49 -16.96
N TYR A 33 -8.19 -30.13 -15.72
CA TYR A 33 -7.74 -28.88 -15.10
C TYR A 33 -6.22 -28.88 -14.88
N ASP A 34 -5.63 -29.98 -14.45
CA ASP A 34 -4.18 -30.11 -14.24
C ASP A 34 -3.40 -30.04 -15.56
N HIS A 35 -3.91 -30.67 -16.63
CA HIS A 35 -3.36 -30.58 -17.97
C HIS A 35 -3.44 -29.15 -18.53
N PHE A 36 -4.57 -28.47 -18.36
CA PHE A 36 -4.71 -27.07 -18.78
C PHE A 36 -3.85 -26.13 -17.95
N ASN A 37 -3.76 -26.34 -16.63
CA ASN A 37 -2.85 -25.59 -15.77
C ASN A 37 -1.39 -25.83 -16.20
N ARG A 38 -1.03 -27.03 -16.64
CA ARG A 38 0.30 -27.35 -17.20
C ARG A 38 0.55 -26.65 -18.53
N ILE A 39 -0.41 -26.63 -19.45
CA ILE A 39 -0.33 -25.87 -20.71
C ILE A 39 -0.20 -24.37 -20.43
N ARG A 40 -0.96 -23.86 -19.46
CA ARG A 40 -0.98 -22.45 -19.05
C ARG A 40 0.30 -22.02 -18.29
N ARG A 41 0.96 -22.96 -17.61
CA ARG A 41 2.33 -22.80 -17.08
C ARG A 41 3.39 -22.91 -18.20
N ASN A 42 3.06 -23.60 -19.30
CA ASN A 42 3.93 -23.79 -20.46
C ASN A 42 3.72 -22.75 -21.58
N THR A 43 3.00 -21.63 -21.35
CA THR A 43 2.97 -20.52 -22.31
C THR A 43 4.35 -19.86 -22.33
N LYS A 44 5.22 -20.35 -23.20
CA LYS A 44 6.60 -19.88 -23.35
C LYS A 44 6.58 -18.45 -23.92
N VAL A 45 7.45 -17.59 -23.40
CA VAL A 45 7.75 -16.31 -24.06
C VAL A 45 8.35 -16.62 -25.43
N GLU A 46 7.75 -16.06 -26.48
CA GLU A 46 8.22 -16.27 -27.85
C GLU A 46 9.61 -15.67 -28.04
N ASP A 47 10.47 -16.33 -28.83
CA ASP A 47 11.86 -15.90 -29.03
C ASP A 47 11.98 -14.47 -29.54
N GLY A 48 11.09 -14.06 -30.45
CA GLY A 48 11.09 -12.71 -31.00
C GLY A 48 10.87 -11.64 -29.93
N ASP A 49 9.85 -11.79 -29.11
CA ASP A 49 9.52 -10.82 -28.05
C ASP A 49 10.53 -10.87 -26.90
N ALA A 50 11.03 -12.07 -26.54
CA ALA A 50 12.13 -12.20 -25.58
C ALA A 50 13.38 -11.47 -26.07
N PHE A 51 13.73 -11.61 -27.36
CA PHE A 51 14.86 -10.91 -27.95
C PHE A 51 14.66 -9.39 -27.95
N GLU A 52 13.50 -8.89 -28.39
CA GLU A 52 13.19 -7.45 -28.37
C GLU A 52 13.26 -6.87 -26.96
N LEU A 53 12.69 -7.57 -25.97
CA LEU A 53 12.72 -7.18 -24.56
C LEU A 53 14.16 -7.10 -24.02
N LEU A 54 14.98 -8.12 -24.26
CA LEU A 54 16.37 -8.16 -23.79
C LEU A 54 17.23 -7.11 -24.49
N GLN A 55 17.09 -6.93 -25.80
CA GLN A 55 17.76 -5.87 -26.54
C GLN A 55 17.39 -4.49 -25.99
N TYR A 56 16.12 -4.29 -25.65
CA TYR A 56 15.66 -3.07 -25.01
C TYR A 56 16.35 -2.83 -23.66
N PHE A 57 16.44 -3.84 -22.80
CA PHE A 57 17.12 -3.73 -21.51
C PHE A 57 18.63 -3.47 -21.64
N ILE A 58 19.29 -4.10 -22.60
CA ILE A 58 20.72 -3.88 -22.89
C ILE A 58 20.92 -2.43 -23.35
N ASN A 59 20.11 -1.95 -24.29
CA ASN A 59 20.21 -0.58 -24.79
C ASN A 59 19.94 0.45 -23.69
N LYS A 60 18.98 0.19 -22.81
CA LYS A 60 18.70 1.03 -21.62
C LYS A 60 19.88 1.03 -20.66
N SER A 61 20.45 -0.14 -20.36
CA SER A 61 21.61 -0.26 -19.47
C SER A 61 22.84 0.50 -19.99
N ASN A 62 23.01 0.54 -21.31
CA ASN A 62 24.11 1.26 -21.96
C ASN A 62 23.89 2.79 -22.02
N SER A 63 22.65 3.27 -21.92
CA SER A 63 22.31 4.69 -22.09
C SER A 63 21.86 5.39 -20.80
N GLU A 64 21.36 4.64 -19.81
CA GLU A 64 20.81 5.17 -18.57
C GLU A 64 21.62 4.68 -17.36
N TYR A 65 22.33 5.60 -16.71
CA TYR A 65 23.01 5.31 -15.44
C TYR A 65 22.02 4.78 -14.41
N PHE A 66 22.47 3.81 -13.62
CA PHE A 66 21.67 3.13 -12.61
C PHE A 66 20.47 2.37 -13.14
N PHE A 67 20.19 2.25 -14.44
CA PHE A 67 19.16 1.29 -14.90
C PHE A 67 19.51 -0.12 -14.40
N PHE A 68 18.52 -0.85 -13.89
CA PHE A 68 18.72 -2.20 -13.37
C PHE A 68 17.66 -3.13 -13.91
N TRP A 69 18.11 -4.29 -14.35
CA TRP A 69 17.24 -5.38 -14.75
C TRP A 69 17.88 -6.71 -14.35
N ASN A 70 17.04 -7.72 -14.17
CA ASN A 70 17.49 -9.09 -13.96
C ASN A 70 16.50 -10.06 -14.61
N VAL A 71 16.98 -11.19 -15.11
CA VAL A 71 16.18 -12.21 -15.79
C VAL A 71 16.54 -13.56 -15.21
N GLN A 72 15.52 -14.35 -14.90
CA GLN A 72 15.64 -15.76 -14.57
C GLN A 72 15.21 -16.59 -15.77
N LEU A 73 16.07 -17.51 -16.18
CA LEU A 73 15.78 -18.46 -17.25
C LEU A 73 15.36 -19.81 -16.66
N ASN A 74 14.57 -20.57 -17.40
CA ASN A 74 14.31 -21.98 -17.13
C ASN A 74 15.37 -22.89 -17.79
N ASP A 75 15.24 -24.20 -17.63
CA ASP A 75 16.15 -25.20 -18.18
C ASP A 75 16.22 -25.19 -19.74
N ASP A 76 15.20 -24.65 -20.40
CA ASP A 76 15.14 -24.47 -21.87
C ASP A 76 15.78 -23.14 -22.33
N ASN A 77 16.48 -22.40 -21.44
CA ASN A 77 17.00 -21.04 -21.66
C ASN A 77 15.92 -20.02 -22.06
N ARG A 78 14.68 -20.19 -21.58
CA ARG A 78 13.57 -19.25 -21.82
C ARG A 78 13.33 -18.36 -20.61
N ILE A 79 12.92 -17.13 -20.87
CA ILE A 79 12.54 -16.17 -19.82
C ILE A 79 11.42 -16.77 -18.98
N MET A 80 11.70 -16.97 -17.70
CA MET A 80 10.76 -17.44 -16.70
C MET A 80 10.24 -16.27 -15.87
N ASN A 81 11.17 -15.49 -15.30
CA ASN A 81 10.88 -14.31 -14.49
C ASN A 81 11.79 -13.16 -14.94
N PHE A 82 11.35 -11.92 -14.82
CA PHE A 82 12.22 -10.75 -14.99
C PHE A 82 11.80 -9.60 -14.09
N PHE A 83 12.74 -8.72 -13.78
CA PHE A 83 12.53 -7.51 -13.00
C PHE A 83 13.23 -6.34 -13.66
N ILE A 84 12.60 -5.16 -13.60
CA ILE A 84 13.14 -3.91 -14.11
C ILE A 84 12.88 -2.74 -13.16
N ARG A 85 13.83 -1.81 -13.12
CA ARG A 85 13.63 -0.45 -12.62
C ARG A 85 14.56 0.54 -13.33
N ASP A 86 14.11 1.77 -13.49
CA ASP A 86 14.98 2.85 -13.95
C ASP A 86 15.73 3.51 -12.78
N TYR A 87 16.55 4.52 -13.08
CA TYR A 87 17.32 5.26 -12.07
C TYR A 87 16.42 5.98 -11.07
N ARG A 88 15.30 6.53 -11.54
CA ARG A 88 14.43 7.36 -10.73
C ARG A 88 13.66 6.52 -9.71
N CYS A 89 13.27 5.29 -10.05
CA CYS A 89 12.76 4.31 -9.08
C CYS A 89 13.72 4.12 -7.88
N LYS A 90 15.03 4.08 -8.13
CA LYS A 90 16.04 3.92 -7.07
C LYS A 90 16.13 5.16 -6.18
N VAL A 91 16.15 6.35 -6.79
CA VAL A 91 16.16 7.63 -6.07
C VAL A 91 14.89 7.79 -5.24
N ASP A 92 13.73 7.46 -5.82
CA ASP A 92 12.45 7.52 -5.12
C ASP A 92 12.43 6.54 -3.94
N TYR A 93 13.02 5.34 -4.09
CA TYR A 93 13.13 4.38 -2.98
C TYR A 93 14.06 4.85 -1.85
N GLU A 94 15.10 5.63 -2.15
CA GLU A 94 15.94 6.23 -1.11
C GLU A 94 15.14 7.18 -0.22
N CYS A 95 14.22 7.96 -0.82
CA CYS A 95 13.38 8.94 -0.13
C CYS A 95 12.11 8.34 0.51
N PHE A 96 11.51 7.35 -0.14
CA PHE A 96 10.14 6.90 0.16
C PHE A 96 10.01 5.38 0.34
N GLY A 97 11.13 4.66 0.36
CA GLY A 97 11.18 3.20 0.41
C GLY A 97 10.86 2.57 1.77
N ASP A 98 10.56 3.38 2.80
CA ASP A 98 10.26 2.89 4.15
C ASP A 98 8.99 2.02 4.16
N VAL A 99 8.05 2.30 3.25
CA VAL A 99 6.83 1.52 3.10
C VAL A 99 6.65 1.10 1.64
N VAL A 100 6.54 -0.22 1.43
CA VAL A 100 6.38 -0.83 0.09
C VAL A 100 5.13 -1.70 0.05
N SER A 101 4.33 -1.55 -0.99
CA SER A 101 3.25 -2.45 -1.35
C SER A 101 3.69 -3.29 -2.55
N VAL A 102 3.58 -4.60 -2.41
CA VAL A 102 3.84 -5.59 -3.46
C VAL A 102 2.59 -6.44 -3.62
N ASP A 103 1.85 -6.18 -4.69
CA ASP A 103 0.65 -6.92 -5.01
C ASP A 103 0.84 -7.65 -6.34
N THR A 104 0.43 -8.91 -6.41
CA THR A 104 0.37 -9.62 -7.69
C THR A 104 -0.84 -9.12 -8.48
N THR A 105 -0.63 -8.80 -9.75
CA THR A 105 -1.70 -8.40 -10.67
C THR A 105 -2.02 -9.49 -11.68
N TYR A 106 -3.22 -9.38 -12.26
CA TYR A 106 -3.76 -10.34 -13.22
C TYR A 106 -2.77 -10.61 -14.36
N ARG A 107 -2.85 -11.84 -14.88
CA ARG A 107 -2.06 -12.36 -15.99
C ARG A 107 -2.50 -11.74 -17.33
N THR A 108 -2.21 -10.45 -17.50
CA THR A 108 -2.74 -9.56 -18.55
C THR A 108 -1.87 -9.48 -19.81
N ASN A 109 -0.87 -10.34 -19.97
CA ASN A 109 -0.03 -10.38 -21.18
C ASN A 109 -0.25 -11.66 -21.98
N LYS A 110 0.24 -11.67 -23.22
CA LYS A 110 0.17 -12.80 -24.17
C LYS A 110 0.62 -14.14 -23.60
N TYR A 111 1.56 -14.14 -22.65
CA TYR A 111 2.14 -15.35 -22.05
C TYR A 111 1.54 -15.69 -20.70
N ASN A 112 0.55 -14.92 -20.25
CA ASN A 112 -0.14 -15.14 -19.00
C ASN A 112 0.84 -15.15 -17.78
N LEU A 113 1.92 -14.36 -17.85
CA LEU A 113 2.81 -14.07 -16.72
C LEU A 113 2.11 -13.15 -15.71
N ILE A 114 2.45 -13.29 -14.43
CA ILE A 114 1.96 -12.46 -13.33
C ILE A 114 2.78 -11.18 -13.32
N CYS A 115 2.12 -10.02 -13.32
CA CYS A 115 2.80 -8.73 -13.20
C CYS A 115 2.83 -8.31 -11.73
N VAL A 116 4.01 -7.93 -11.22
CA VAL A 116 4.25 -7.63 -9.80
C VAL A 116 4.89 -6.24 -9.67
N PRO A 117 4.08 -5.18 -9.53
CA PRO A 117 4.59 -3.85 -9.24
C PRO A 117 5.08 -3.70 -7.79
N PHE A 118 6.16 -2.94 -7.62
CA PHE A 118 6.61 -2.45 -6.31
C PHE A 118 6.23 -0.99 -6.19
N VAL A 119 5.38 -0.65 -5.23
CA VAL A 119 4.79 0.68 -5.11
C VAL A 119 4.95 1.24 -3.70
N GLY A 120 5.31 2.50 -3.58
CA GLY A 120 5.29 3.25 -2.33
C GLY A 120 4.42 4.50 -2.40
N ILE A 121 4.62 5.39 -1.43
CA ILE A 121 3.93 6.68 -1.36
C ILE A 121 4.98 7.79 -1.24
N HIS A 122 4.92 8.77 -2.13
CA HIS A 122 5.78 9.96 -2.03
C HIS A 122 5.14 11.07 -1.17
N HIS A 123 5.87 12.17 -0.96
CA HIS A 123 5.53 13.30 -0.08
C HIS A 123 4.23 14.05 -0.39
N HIS A 124 3.52 13.76 -1.48
CA HIS A 124 2.17 14.29 -1.75
C HIS A 124 1.04 13.28 -1.49
N LYS A 125 1.35 12.13 -0.88
CA LYS A 125 0.41 11.02 -0.65
C LYS A 125 -0.16 10.42 -1.95
N GLN A 126 0.66 10.38 -3.01
CA GLN A 126 0.35 9.70 -4.27
C GLN A 126 1.33 8.53 -4.49
N ASN A 127 0.96 7.63 -5.40
CA ASN A 127 1.72 6.40 -5.62
C ASN A 127 3.04 6.71 -6.34
N VAL A 128 4.09 5.99 -5.96
CA VAL A 128 5.38 6.01 -6.65
C VAL A 128 5.81 4.59 -6.98
N MET A 129 6.36 4.37 -8.18
CA MET A 129 6.83 3.04 -8.61
C MET A 129 8.31 2.88 -8.24
N PHE A 130 8.65 1.76 -7.59
CA PHE A 130 10.02 1.36 -7.28
C PHE A 130 10.55 0.28 -8.24
N GLY A 131 9.67 -0.38 -8.98
CA GLY A 131 10.05 -1.38 -9.96
C GLY A 131 8.86 -2.19 -10.45
N LEU A 132 9.11 -3.02 -11.44
CA LEU A 132 8.12 -3.91 -12.04
C LEU A 132 8.75 -5.27 -12.30
N ALA A 133 8.04 -6.33 -11.94
CA ALA A 133 8.43 -7.70 -12.26
C ALA A 133 7.37 -8.43 -13.06
N PHE A 134 7.80 -9.48 -13.75
CA PHE A 134 6.94 -10.49 -14.31
C PHE A 134 7.41 -11.87 -13.86
N MET A 135 6.46 -12.71 -13.46
CA MET A 135 6.73 -14.06 -13.00
C MET A 135 5.85 -15.11 -13.69
N SER A 136 6.38 -16.31 -13.87
CA SER A 136 5.66 -17.44 -14.45
C SER A 136 4.69 -18.11 -13.46
N ASP A 137 5.07 -18.16 -12.18
CA ASP A 137 4.32 -18.78 -11.10
C ASP A 137 4.40 -18.00 -9.78
N GLU A 138 3.64 -18.48 -8.79
CA GLU A 138 3.53 -17.92 -7.42
C GLU A 138 4.14 -18.91 -6.42
N THR A 139 5.27 -19.51 -6.77
CA THR A 139 6.02 -20.40 -5.87
C THR A 139 6.89 -19.59 -4.92
N GLU A 140 7.24 -20.18 -3.78
CA GLU A 140 8.12 -19.56 -2.78
C GLU A 140 9.47 -19.18 -3.40
N SER A 141 10.09 -20.09 -4.17
CA SER A 141 11.36 -19.84 -4.85
C SER A 141 11.29 -18.70 -5.87
N SER A 142 10.17 -18.54 -6.59
CA SER A 142 9.97 -17.39 -7.49
C SER A 142 9.88 -16.07 -6.72
N PHE A 143 9.19 -16.05 -5.58
CA PHE A 143 9.12 -14.86 -4.72
C PHE A 143 10.45 -14.55 -4.04
N GLU A 144 11.21 -15.55 -3.58
CA GLU A 144 12.55 -15.37 -3.03
C GLU A 144 13.49 -14.76 -4.07
N TRP A 145 13.47 -15.28 -5.31
CA TRP A 145 14.23 -14.70 -6.42
C TRP A 145 13.83 -13.24 -6.66
N LEU A 146 12.53 -12.95 -6.65
CA LEU A 146 12.01 -11.61 -6.88
C LEU A 146 12.45 -10.63 -5.79
N PHE A 147 12.22 -10.97 -4.52
CA PHE A 147 12.57 -10.09 -3.40
C PHE A 147 14.08 -9.93 -3.25
N THR A 148 14.87 -10.98 -3.48
CA THR A 148 16.33 -10.89 -3.51
C THR A 148 16.79 -9.95 -4.61
N THR A 149 16.18 -10.06 -5.80
CA THR A 149 16.48 -9.19 -6.94
C THR A 149 16.11 -7.74 -6.65
N PHE A 150 14.93 -7.49 -6.07
CA PHE A 150 14.50 -6.16 -5.65
C PHE A 150 15.47 -5.56 -4.64
N LEU A 151 15.79 -6.29 -3.57
CA LEU A 151 16.71 -5.84 -2.51
C LEU A 151 18.10 -5.49 -3.06
N LYS A 152 18.64 -6.36 -3.92
CA LYS A 152 19.90 -6.11 -4.63
C LYS A 152 19.82 -4.84 -5.48
N SER A 153 18.72 -4.65 -6.20
CA SER A 153 18.50 -3.46 -7.04
C SER A 153 18.43 -2.16 -6.22
N MET A 154 18.11 -2.27 -4.92
CA MET A 154 18.02 -1.19 -3.95
C MET A 154 19.27 -1.04 -3.06
N TYR A 155 20.37 -1.72 -3.40
CA TYR A 155 21.63 -1.73 -2.63
C TYR A 155 21.48 -2.23 -1.19
N GLY A 156 20.60 -3.22 -0.97
CA GLY A 156 20.45 -3.86 0.33
C GLY A 156 19.64 -3.06 1.34
N LYS A 157 19.04 -1.93 0.95
CA LYS A 157 18.09 -1.21 1.82
C LYS A 157 16.77 -1.97 1.84
N GLU A 158 16.45 -2.60 2.97
CA GLU A 158 15.14 -3.21 3.24
C GLU A 158 14.08 -2.12 3.53
N PRO A 159 12.79 -2.37 3.22
CA PRO A 159 11.71 -1.52 3.69
C PRO A 159 11.46 -1.72 5.19
N GLU A 160 10.94 -0.71 5.87
CA GLU A 160 10.50 -0.85 7.26
C GLU A 160 9.18 -1.61 7.37
N THR A 161 8.26 -1.38 6.44
CA THR A 161 6.96 -2.05 6.36
C THR A 161 6.70 -2.52 4.93
N VAL A 162 6.29 -3.77 4.77
CA VAL A 162 5.92 -4.35 3.48
C VAL A 162 4.50 -4.87 3.50
N PHE A 163 3.69 -4.46 2.52
CA PHE A 163 2.34 -4.93 2.31
C PHE A 163 2.30 -5.95 1.17
N THR A 164 1.67 -7.10 1.39
CA THR A 164 1.47 -8.11 0.35
C THR A 164 0.04 -8.64 0.31
N ASP A 165 -0.30 -9.39 -0.73
CA ASP A 165 -1.51 -10.22 -0.73
C ASP A 165 -1.44 -11.37 0.32
N GLN A 166 -2.54 -12.09 0.47
CA GLN A 166 -2.65 -13.25 1.37
C GLN A 166 -2.12 -14.55 0.71
N CYS A 167 -0.92 -14.51 0.14
CA CYS A 167 -0.26 -15.68 -0.46
C CYS A 167 0.82 -16.24 0.48
N GLN A 168 0.66 -17.48 0.95
CA GLN A 168 1.62 -18.12 1.88
C GLN A 168 3.05 -18.13 1.33
N ALA A 169 3.24 -18.43 0.05
CA ALA A 169 4.55 -18.43 -0.58
C ALA A 169 5.22 -17.04 -0.54
N MET A 170 4.44 -15.98 -0.72
CA MET A 170 4.94 -14.60 -0.63
C MET A 170 5.25 -14.22 0.82
N MET A 171 4.42 -14.66 1.78
CA MET A 171 4.69 -14.42 3.20
C MET A 171 6.00 -15.07 3.64
N ASN A 172 6.23 -16.33 3.27
CA ASN A 172 7.48 -17.04 3.59
C ASN A 172 8.69 -16.32 2.98
N ALA A 173 8.61 -15.95 1.70
CA ALA A 173 9.71 -15.26 1.02
C ALA A 173 9.98 -13.86 1.62
N VAL A 174 8.95 -13.13 2.06
CA VAL A 174 9.13 -11.86 2.80
C VAL A 174 9.85 -12.10 4.12
N GLU A 175 9.44 -13.11 4.89
CA GLU A 175 10.07 -13.43 6.19
C GLU A 175 11.54 -13.84 6.02
N THR A 176 11.88 -14.52 4.93
CA THR A 176 13.25 -14.93 4.61
C THR A 176 14.11 -13.75 4.12
N ILE A 177 13.60 -12.90 3.22
CA ILE A 177 14.39 -11.89 2.51
C ILE A 177 14.36 -10.51 3.17
N PHE A 178 13.29 -10.18 3.89
CA PHE A 178 13.13 -8.92 4.62
C PHE A 178 12.91 -9.18 6.12
N PRO A 179 13.88 -9.82 6.82
CA PRO A 179 13.70 -10.24 8.20
C PRO A 179 13.46 -9.08 9.18
N CYS A 180 13.87 -7.86 8.82
CA CYS A 180 13.66 -6.68 9.65
C CYS A 180 12.34 -5.94 9.34
N ALA A 181 11.70 -6.24 8.21
CA ALA A 181 10.51 -5.54 7.77
C ALA A 181 9.28 -6.00 8.57
N HIS A 182 8.41 -5.04 8.90
CA HIS A 182 7.09 -5.34 9.42
C HIS A 182 6.17 -5.77 8.28
N HIS A 183 5.91 -7.07 8.20
CA HIS A 183 5.06 -7.63 7.16
C HIS A 183 3.57 -7.47 7.49
N ARG A 184 2.84 -6.86 6.56
CA ARG A 184 1.39 -6.60 6.62
C ARG A 184 0.68 -7.21 5.42
N LEU A 185 -0.57 -7.60 5.64
CA LEU A 185 -1.46 -8.07 4.58
C LEU A 185 -2.32 -6.94 4.05
N CYS A 186 -2.52 -6.96 2.74
CA CYS A 186 -3.30 -6.00 2.00
C CYS A 186 -4.80 -6.17 2.33
N GLN A 187 -5.34 -5.23 3.10
CA GLN A 187 -6.76 -5.19 3.49
C GLN A 187 -7.71 -5.18 2.28
N TRP A 188 -7.31 -4.60 1.14
CA TRP A 188 -8.11 -4.68 -0.08
C TRP A 188 -8.30 -6.14 -0.52
N HIS A 189 -7.21 -6.88 -0.67
CA HIS A 189 -7.24 -8.27 -1.11
C HIS A 189 -8.02 -9.15 -0.14
N ILE A 190 -7.86 -8.90 1.17
CA ILE A 190 -8.68 -9.55 2.20
C ILE A 190 -10.17 -9.28 1.96
N ASN A 191 -10.56 -8.01 1.75
CA ASN A 191 -11.96 -7.63 1.51
C ASN A 191 -12.51 -8.12 0.16
N GLN A 192 -11.68 -8.29 -0.86
CA GLN A 192 -12.09 -8.92 -2.12
C GLN A 192 -12.32 -10.42 -1.95
N ASN A 193 -11.52 -11.09 -1.12
CA ASN A 193 -11.63 -12.52 -0.86
C ASN A 193 -12.77 -12.85 0.12
N ALA A 194 -12.99 -11.99 1.12
CA ALA A 194 -13.89 -12.25 2.24
C ALA A 194 -15.34 -12.63 1.85
N PRO A 195 -16.00 -11.98 0.87
CA PRO A 195 -17.35 -12.36 0.43
C PRO A 195 -17.49 -13.83 0.00
N SER A 196 -16.43 -14.41 -0.58
CA SER A 196 -16.43 -15.82 -0.99
C SER A 196 -16.43 -16.80 0.18
N HIS A 197 -15.97 -16.36 1.37
CA HIS A 197 -15.95 -17.14 2.60
C HIS A 197 -17.18 -16.88 3.48
N PHE A 198 -17.79 -15.69 3.39
CA PHE A 198 -18.93 -15.30 4.22
C PHE A 198 -20.25 -15.99 3.85
N GLY A 199 -20.43 -16.40 2.60
CA GLY A 199 -21.69 -16.99 2.16
C GLY A 199 -22.89 -16.05 2.41
N SER A 200 -23.90 -16.52 3.14
CA SER A 200 -25.11 -15.73 3.45
C SER A 200 -24.83 -14.52 4.36
N LEU A 201 -23.77 -14.55 5.18
CA LEU A 201 -23.39 -13.43 6.06
C LEU A 201 -23.01 -12.17 5.26
N ASN A 202 -22.68 -12.32 3.99
CA ASN A 202 -22.40 -11.18 3.13
C ASN A 202 -23.63 -10.31 2.83
N ASN A 203 -24.83 -10.72 3.24
CA ASN A 203 -26.03 -9.88 3.17
C ASN A 203 -26.38 -9.22 4.51
N ASP A 204 -25.66 -9.57 5.58
CA ASP A 204 -25.92 -9.04 6.92
C ASP A 204 -25.09 -7.76 7.16
N THR A 205 -25.80 -6.65 7.36
CA THR A 205 -25.20 -5.34 7.62
C THR A 205 -24.44 -5.29 8.94
N ARG A 206 -24.97 -5.93 9.99
CA ARG A 206 -24.37 -5.95 11.33
C ARG A 206 -23.07 -6.76 11.34
N PHE A 207 -23.06 -7.91 10.67
CA PHE A 207 -21.85 -8.71 10.48
C PHE A 207 -20.75 -7.90 9.77
N LYS A 208 -21.09 -7.23 8.66
CA LYS A 208 -20.13 -6.39 7.91
C LYS A 208 -19.57 -5.25 8.74
N GLN A 209 -20.40 -4.63 9.59
CA GLN A 209 -19.95 -3.57 10.50
C GLN A 209 -18.94 -4.10 11.51
N LEU A 210 -19.22 -5.25 12.15
CA LEU A 210 -18.30 -5.88 13.09
C LEU A 210 -16.98 -6.28 12.42
N TRP A 211 -17.06 -6.90 11.23
CA TRP A 211 -15.88 -7.24 10.43
C TRP A 211 -15.03 -6.01 10.10
N HIS A 212 -15.65 -4.94 9.60
CA HIS A 212 -14.94 -3.71 9.27
C HIS A 212 -14.37 -3.01 10.51
N GLN A 213 -15.07 -3.09 11.65
CA GLN A 213 -14.56 -2.58 12.92
C GLN A 213 -13.28 -3.32 13.34
N CYS A 214 -13.27 -4.65 13.28
CA CYS A 214 -12.08 -5.47 13.52
C CYS A 214 -10.92 -5.10 12.59
N MET A 215 -11.20 -4.82 11.31
CA MET A 215 -10.14 -4.47 10.35
C MET A 215 -9.48 -3.13 10.63
N THR A 216 -10.26 -2.08 10.90
CA THR A 216 -9.77 -0.70 10.77
C THR A 216 -10.07 0.20 11.97
N TYR A 217 -11.12 -0.07 12.73
CA TYR A 217 -11.65 0.90 13.71
C TYR A 217 -11.37 0.58 15.17
N CYS A 218 -10.85 -0.61 15.50
CA CYS A 218 -10.40 -0.91 16.85
C CYS A 218 -9.14 -0.09 17.19
N GLU A 219 -9.18 0.65 18.30
CA GLU A 219 -8.08 1.53 18.73
C GLU A 219 -7.04 0.80 19.59
N SER A 220 -7.43 -0.32 20.19
CA SER A 220 -6.55 -1.17 21.00
C SER A 220 -6.74 -2.66 20.70
N GLU A 221 -5.77 -3.47 21.12
CA GLU A 221 -5.85 -4.92 20.99
C GLU A 221 -7.01 -5.48 21.82
N GLU A 222 -7.29 -4.91 23.00
CA GLU A 222 -8.41 -5.32 23.86
C GLU A 222 -9.77 -5.04 23.20
N GLU A 223 -9.92 -3.88 22.55
CA GLU A 223 -11.12 -3.57 21.78
C GLU A 223 -11.30 -4.58 20.64
N PHE A 224 -10.22 -4.89 19.91
CA PHE A 224 -10.26 -5.91 18.86
C PHE A 224 -10.73 -7.26 19.40
N GLU A 225 -10.12 -7.76 20.49
CA GLU A 225 -10.49 -9.06 21.06
C GLU A 225 -11.96 -9.09 21.51
N SER A 226 -12.47 -7.98 22.07
CA SER A 226 -13.87 -7.85 22.45
C SER A 226 -14.81 -7.86 21.24
N VAL A 227 -14.52 -7.07 20.19
CA VAL A 227 -15.37 -6.98 18.99
C VAL A 227 -15.33 -8.28 18.20
N TRP A 228 -14.14 -8.90 18.08
CA TRP A 228 -13.96 -10.19 17.43
C TRP A 228 -14.76 -11.27 18.14
N LYS A 229 -14.64 -11.38 19.47
CA LYS A 229 -15.41 -12.34 20.26
C LYS A 229 -16.91 -12.14 20.07
N ASN A 230 -17.39 -10.90 20.17
CA ASN A 230 -18.81 -10.60 19.94
C ASN A 230 -19.27 -11.06 18.55
N MET A 231 -18.49 -10.79 17.50
CA MET A 231 -18.79 -11.23 16.14
C MET A 231 -18.86 -12.76 16.02
N ILE A 232 -17.95 -13.50 16.68
CA ILE A 232 -17.93 -14.96 16.64
C ILE A 232 -19.12 -15.56 17.39
N ASP A 233 -19.44 -15.02 18.57
CA ASP A 233 -20.54 -15.51 19.43
C ASP A 233 -21.92 -15.18 18.83
N GLU A 234 -22.13 -13.95 18.36
CA GLU A 234 -23.40 -13.46 17.78
C GLU A 234 -23.83 -14.29 16.54
N TYR A 235 -22.86 -14.81 15.78
CA TYR A 235 -23.09 -15.54 14.54
C TYR A 235 -22.74 -17.03 14.61
N ASN A 236 -22.40 -17.57 15.78
CA ASN A 236 -21.99 -18.97 15.99
C ASN A 236 -20.85 -19.44 15.06
N LEU A 237 -19.78 -18.64 14.94
CA LEU A 237 -18.70 -18.83 13.95
C LEU A 237 -17.46 -19.54 14.52
N ILE A 238 -17.58 -20.20 15.68
CA ILE A 238 -16.45 -20.81 16.39
C ILE A 238 -15.68 -21.81 15.51
N ASP A 239 -16.38 -22.60 14.70
CA ASP A 239 -15.78 -23.60 13.80
C ASP A 239 -15.47 -23.08 12.39
N HIS A 240 -15.61 -21.76 12.16
CA HIS A 240 -15.44 -21.18 10.84
C HIS A 240 -13.96 -21.12 10.43
N LYS A 241 -13.53 -22.12 9.64
CA LYS A 241 -12.12 -22.33 9.25
C LYS A 241 -11.39 -21.08 8.75
N TRP A 242 -12.00 -20.30 7.84
CA TRP A 242 -11.35 -19.12 7.27
C TRP A 242 -11.15 -18.00 8.31
N LEU A 243 -12.20 -17.64 9.06
CA LEU A 243 -12.12 -16.67 10.16
C LEU A 243 -11.11 -17.09 11.24
N ASN A 244 -11.04 -18.37 11.57
CA ASN A 244 -10.01 -18.88 12.49
C ASN A 244 -8.58 -18.69 11.93
N GLY A 245 -8.40 -18.85 10.61
CA GLY A 245 -7.15 -18.49 9.93
C GLY A 245 -6.85 -16.99 10.00
N MET A 246 -7.86 -16.14 9.75
CA MET A 246 -7.73 -14.68 9.86
C MET A 246 -7.35 -14.26 11.27
N TYR A 247 -7.94 -14.84 12.31
CA TYR A 247 -7.61 -14.53 13.71
C TYR A 247 -6.14 -14.85 14.04
N LYS A 248 -5.60 -15.96 13.54
CA LYS A 248 -4.18 -16.30 13.70
C LYS A 248 -3.26 -15.25 13.06
N LEU A 249 -3.70 -14.67 11.96
CA LEU A 249 -2.96 -13.64 11.21
C LEU A 249 -3.34 -12.20 11.60
N ARG A 250 -4.12 -11.98 12.68
CA ARG A 250 -4.65 -10.64 13.05
C ARG A 250 -3.60 -9.55 13.15
N HIS A 251 -2.42 -9.89 13.67
CA HIS A 251 -1.28 -8.98 13.77
C HIS A 251 -0.75 -8.47 12.42
N LYS A 252 -1.07 -9.14 11.30
CA LYS A 252 -0.68 -8.72 9.95
C LYS A 252 -1.74 -7.88 9.22
N TRP A 253 -3.03 -7.91 9.61
CA TRP A 253 -4.09 -7.22 8.86
C TRP A 253 -4.93 -6.23 9.66
N ALA A 254 -5.11 -6.43 10.96
CA ALA A 254 -5.91 -5.52 11.78
C ALA A 254 -5.09 -4.30 12.20
N THR A 255 -5.67 -3.11 12.12
CA THR A 255 -4.98 -1.85 12.45
C THR A 255 -4.57 -1.77 13.91
N ALA A 256 -5.40 -2.31 14.82
CA ALA A 256 -5.16 -2.37 16.27
C ALA A 256 -3.75 -2.85 16.65
N PHE A 257 -3.20 -3.82 15.90
CA PHE A 257 -1.89 -4.42 16.17
C PHE A 257 -0.72 -3.69 15.46
N SER A 258 -0.98 -2.63 14.69
CA SER A 258 0.03 -1.89 13.90
C SER A 258 0.12 -0.40 14.22
N ASN A 259 -0.64 0.09 15.20
CA ASN A 259 -0.71 1.52 15.52
C ASN A 259 0.64 2.14 15.94
N HIS A 260 1.66 1.32 16.22
CA HIS A 260 3.00 1.72 16.61
C HIS A 260 4.05 1.62 15.48
N LYS A 261 3.68 1.22 14.26
CA LYS A 261 4.57 1.05 13.10
C LYS A 261 4.19 1.99 11.96
N PHE A 262 5.18 2.58 11.28
CA PHE A 262 4.93 3.48 10.15
C PHE A 262 4.37 2.73 8.94
N SER A 263 3.24 3.22 8.42
CA SER A 263 2.54 2.66 7.26
C SER A 263 2.26 3.70 6.17
N ALA A 264 2.74 4.95 6.32
CA ALA A 264 2.46 6.06 5.41
C ALA A 264 0.95 6.30 5.14
N GLY A 265 0.07 5.89 6.06
CA GLY A 265 -1.38 5.92 5.85
C GLY A 265 -1.89 4.91 4.81
N LEU A 266 -1.11 3.88 4.46
CA LEU A 266 -1.59 2.69 3.75
C LEU A 266 -2.47 1.87 4.68
N LEU A 267 -3.72 2.27 4.81
CA LEU A 267 -4.79 1.29 4.96
C LEU A 267 -4.90 0.65 3.57
N ALA A 268 -4.41 -0.57 3.42
CA ALA A 268 -4.12 -1.19 2.13
C ALA A 268 -5.36 -1.46 1.23
N THR A 269 -6.48 -0.79 1.44
CA THR A 269 -7.74 -0.89 0.71
C THR A 269 -7.79 -0.05 -0.58
N SER A 270 -7.34 1.22 -0.59
CA SER A 270 -7.59 2.12 -1.74
C SER A 270 -6.49 2.16 -2.81
N ARG A 271 -5.25 1.80 -2.45
CA ARG A 271 -4.07 2.10 -3.29
C ARG A 271 -3.66 0.96 -4.20
N SER A 272 -3.73 -0.29 -3.72
CA SER A 272 -3.60 -1.49 -4.54
C SER A 272 -4.61 -1.48 -5.68
N GLU A 273 -5.86 -1.06 -5.42
CA GLU A 273 -6.89 -0.84 -6.45
C GLU A 273 -6.45 0.16 -7.52
N SER A 274 -5.93 1.32 -7.11
CA SER A 274 -5.53 2.38 -8.04
C SER A 274 -4.38 1.94 -8.97
N THR A 275 -3.33 1.31 -8.42
CA THR A 275 -2.20 0.79 -9.19
C THR A 275 -2.66 -0.35 -10.11
N ASN A 276 -3.41 -1.31 -9.58
CA ASN A 276 -3.88 -2.45 -10.34
C ASN A 276 -4.84 -2.01 -11.45
N SER A 277 -5.68 -1.01 -11.21
CA SER A 277 -6.57 -0.42 -12.21
C SER A 277 -5.79 0.26 -13.34
N VAL A 278 -4.74 1.02 -13.00
CA VAL A 278 -3.86 1.65 -14.02
C VAL A 278 -3.11 0.58 -14.80
N LEU A 279 -2.48 -0.39 -14.15
CA LEU A 279 -1.71 -1.45 -14.82
C LEU A 279 -2.59 -2.41 -15.63
N LYS A 280 -3.86 -2.63 -15.23
CA LYS A 280 -4.84 -3.37 -16.05
C LYS A 280 -5.13 -2.68 -17.39
N LYS A 281 -4.97 -1.35 -17.48
CA LYS A 281 -5.15 -0.58 -18.73
C LYS A 281 -3.90 -0.52 -19.59
N VAL A 282 -2.74 -0.94 -19.06
CA VAL A 282 -1.45 -0.92 -19.78
C VAL A 282 -1.39 -1.99 -20.86
N GLY A 283 -2.15 -3.06 -20.72
CA GLY A 283 -2.14 -4.16 -21.67
C GLY A 283 -3.34 -5.09 -21.55
N ASP A 284 -3.51 -5.92 -22.58
CA ASP A 284 -4.52 -6.96 -22.66
C ASP A 284 -3.87 -8.30 -23.02
N LYS A 285 -4.66 -9.38 -23.10
CA LYS A 285 -4.15 -10.74 -23.38
C LYS A 285 -3.40 -10.90 -24.71
N THR A 286 -3.33 -9.87 -25.55
CA THR A 286 -2.59 -9.87 -26.82
C THR A 286 -1.26 -9.13 -26.74
N ILE A 287 -1.05 -8.30 -25.70
CA ILE A 287 0.16 -7.48 -25.58
C ILE A 287 1.41 -8.35 -25.34
N THR A 288 2.48 -8.00 -26.04
CA THR A 288 3.80 -8.61 -25.82
C THR A 288 4.47 -8.03 -24.56
N LEU A 289 5.51 -8.68 -24.03
CA LEU A 289 6.21 -8.19 -22.84
C LEU A 289 6.98 -6.91 -23.14
N TYR A 290 7.61 -6.83 -24.33
CA TYR A 290 8.29 -5.62 -24.77
C TYR A 290 7.33 -4.42 -24.83
N GLN A 291 6.17 -4.58 -25.48
CA GLN A 291 5.15 -3.53 -25.55
C GLN A 291 4.61 -3.15 -24.18
N PHE A 292 4.42 -4.12 -23.29
CA PHE A 292 3.99 -3.85 -21.92
C PHE A 292 4.98 -2.94 -21.19
N VAL A 293 6.28 -3.26 -21.24
CA VAL A 293 7.32 -2.44 -20.61
C VAL A 293 7.31 -1.02 -21.15
N GLN A 294 7.14 -0.82 -22.46
CA GLN A 294 7.03 0.51 -23.04
C GLN A 294 5.81 1.29 -22.52
N ASN A 295 4.67 0.63 -22.36
CA ASN A 295 3.47 1.27 -21.82
C ASN A 295 3.59 1.54 -20.31
N TYR A 296 4.26 0.67 -19.57
CA TYR A 296 4.64 0.90 -18.18
C TYR A 296 5.49 2.16 -18.03
N GLU A 297 6.51 2.36 -18.87
CA GLU A 297 7.32 3.59 -18.83
C GLU A 297 6.49 4.86 -19.10
N LYS A 298 5.48 4.78 -19.98
CA LYS A 298 4.55 5.89 -20.20
C LYS A 298 3.73 6.21 -18.95
N VAL A 299 3.26 5.19 -18.23
CA VAL A 299 2.56 5.38 -16.95
C VAL A 299 3.47 6.07 -15.93
N GLN A 300 4.72 5.61 -15.80
CA GLN A 300 5.68 6.25 -14.89
C GLN A 300 5.93 7.71 -15.24
N LYS A 301 6.04 8.05 -16.53
CA LYS A 301 6.19 9.44 -16.99
C LYS A 301 5.00 10.30 -16.59
N VAL A 302 3.78 9.78 -16.70
CA VAL A 302 2.56 10.49 -16.26
C VAL A 302 2.57 10.72 -14.75
N TRP A 303 2.90 9.69 -13.96
CA TRP A 303 2.94 9.81 -12.50
C TRP A 303 3.97 10.85 -12.03
N ARG A 304 5.16 10.84 -12.63
CA ARG A 304 6.22 11.83 -12.33
C ARG A 304 5.85 13.24 -12.79
N ALA A 305 5.13 13.38 -13.91
CA ALA A 305 4.62 14.68 -14.35
C ALA A 305 3.60 15.24 -13.35
N ASN A 306 2.71 14.38 -12.83
CA ASN A 306 1.74 14.74 -11.81
C ASN A 306 2.43 15.15 -10.50
N GLU A 307 3.43 14.41 -10.05
CA GLU A 307 4.25 14.77 -8.88
C GLU A 307 4.89 16.16 -9.05
N LYS A 308 5.50 16.43 -10.23
CA LYS A 308 6.12 17.73 -10.51
C LYS A 308 5.10 18.87 -10.55
N ALA A 309 3.89 18.62 -11.04
CA ALA A 309 2.80 19.58 -10.99
C ALA A 309 2.40 19.89 -9.54
N GLU A 310 2.32 18.87 -8.68
CA GLU A 310 2.04 19.03 -7.25
C GLU A 310 3.15 19.76 -6.50
N ASP A 311 4.42 19.50 -6.80
CA ASP A 311 5.54 20.27 -6.26
C ASP A 311 5.43 21.74 -6.65
N THR A 312 5.03 22.01 -7.89
CA THR A 312 4.85 23.37 -8.39
C THR A 312 3.67 24.05 -7.71
N ARG A 313 2.57 23.32 -7.49
CA ARG A 313 1.42 23.80 -6.71
C ARG A 313 1.82 24.15 -5.27
N CYS A 314 2.61 23.31 -4.61
CA CYS A 314 3.08 23.55 -3.24
C CYS A 314 4.09 24.70 -3.14
N ARG A 315 4.93 24.92 -4.17
CA ARG A 315 5.89 26.03 -4.20
C ARG A 315 5.22 27.41 -4.32
N HIS A 316 4.08 27.49 -5.00
CA HIS A 316 3.38 28.76 -5.25
C HIS A 316 2.11 28.95 -4.43
N GLY A 317 1.59 27.89 -3.81
CA GLY A 317 0.38 27.91 -3.00
C GLY A 317 0.71 27.86 -1.52
N MET A 318 0.00 28.67 -0.74
CA MET A 318 -0.07 28.50 0.72
C MET A 318 -1.35 27.73 1.06
N PRO A 319 -1.30 26.77 2.00
CA PRO A 319 -2.49 26.06 2.41
C PRO A 319 -3.45 27.00 3.15
N SER A 320 -4.76 26.77 2.99
CA SER A 320 -5.77 27.49 3.75
C SER A 320 -5.70 27.08 5.23
N MET A 321 -5.58 28.06 6.13
CA MET A 321 -5.54 27.82 7.57
C MET A 321 -6.93 28.02 8.17
N VAL A 322 -7.53 26.94 8.69
CA VAL A 322 -8.82 27.00 9.41
C VAL A 322 -8.68 27.87 10.66
N VAL A 323 -7.64 27.62 11.47
CA VAL A 323 -7.32 28.47 12.63
C VAL A 323 -6.27 29.50 12.24
N LYS A 324 -6.71 30.73 12.00
CA LYS A 324 -5.82 31.85 11.69
C LYS A 324 -4.90 32.15 12.88
N LYS A 325 -3.65 32.51 12.61
CA LYS A 325 -2.63 32.91 13.61
C LYS A 325 -2.20 31.82 14.61
N ASN A 326 -2.40 30.54 14.33
CA ASN A 326 -1.81 29.47 15.13
C ASN A 326 -0.32 29.26 14.75
N PRO A 327 0.65 29.40 15.68
CA PRO A 327 2.08 29.26 15.36
C PRO A 327 2.47 27.87 14.84
N MET A 328 1.82 26.81 15.35
CA MET A 328 2.09 25.42 14.92
C MET A 328 1.60 25.19 13.49
N LEU A 329 0.34 25.56 13.18
CA LEU A 329 -0.19 25.46 11.80
C LEU A 329 0.65 26.30 10.83
N THR A 330 1.07 27.50 11.25
CA THR A 330 1.92 28.37 10.42
C THR A 330 3.28 27.74 10.16
N HIS A 331 3.90 27.12 11.17
CA HIS A 331 5.17 26.43 11.00
C HIS A 331 5.04 25.22 10.05
N VAL A 332 4.03 24.37 10.28
CA VAL A 332 3.79 23.16 9.49
C VAL A 332 3.42 23.48 8.04
N ALA A 333 2.69 24.57 7.79
CA ALA A 333 2.38 25.05 6.44
C ALA A 333 3.62 25.33 5.57
N ASN A 334 4.76 25.64 6.20
CA ASN A 334 6.03 25.89 5.49
C ASN A 334 6.87 24.62 5.30
N LEU A 335 6.54 23.53 5.98
CA LEU A 335 7.29 22.27 5.93
C LEU A 335 6.59 21.20 5.08
N TYR A 336 5.27 21.13 5.17
CA TYR A 336 4.49 20.07 4.54
C TYR A 336 4.01 20.46 3.16
N THR A 337 3.85 19.46 2.31
CA THR A 337 3.09 19.62 1.07
C THR A 337 1.63 19.93 1.39
N LEU A 338 0.91 20.55 0.46
CA LEU A 338 -0.48 20.97 0.67
C LEU A 338 -1.39 19.81 1.12
N ASN A 339 -1.20 18.62 0.53
CA ASN A 339 -1.98 17.43 0.88
C ASN A 339 -1.67 16.94 2.30
N ILE A 340 -0.38 16.89 2.68
CA ILE A 340 0.02 16.44 4.02
C ILE A 340 -0.38 17.48 5.08
N TYR A 341 -0.30 18.77 4.75
CA TYR A 341 -0.80 19.83 5.60
C TYR A 341 -2.31 19.68 5.86
N GLY A 342 -3.12 19.40 4.83
CA GLY A 342 -4.56 19.20 5.01
C GLY A 342 -4.89 18.05 5.96
N ILE A 343 -4.14 16.94 5.90
CA ILE A 343 -4.29 15.82 6.82
C ILE A 343 -3.91 16.24 8.24
N PHE A 344 -2.76 16.89 8.40
CA PHE A 344 -2.31 17.37 9.70
C PHE A 344 -3.30 18.36 10.32
N GLN A 345 -3.86 19.28 9.52
CA GLN A 345 -4.85 20.24 10.00
C GLN A 345 -6.15 19.55 10.44
N ALA A 346 -6.62 18.54 9.70
CA ALA A 346 -7.78 17.75 10.11
C ALA A 346 -7.53 17.03 11.43
N GLU A 347 -6.39 16.34 11.57
CA GLU A 347 -6.01 15.66 12.81
C GLU A 347 -5.82 16.64 13.98
N PHE A 348 -5.25 17.82 13.71
CA PHE A 348 -5.12 18.87 14.70
C PHE A 348 -6.49 19.34 15.19
N ILE A 349 -7.45 19.59 14.29
CA ILE A 349 -8.82 19.97 14.66
C ILE A 349 -9.51 18.85 15.43
N ASP A 350 -9.38 17.60 14.98
CA ASP A 350 -9.96 16.44 15.67
C ASP A 350 -9.39 16.29 17.09
N SER A 351 -8.11 16.61 17.29
CA SER A 351 -7.48 16.62 18.61
C SER A 351 -8.01 17.72 19.53
N LEU A 352 -8.61 18.79 18.98
CA LEU A 352 -9.30 19.82 19.76
C LEU A 352 -10.72 19.39 20.15
N ASN A 353 -11.32 18.44 19.42
CA ASN A 353 -12.67 17.92 19.64
C ASN A 353 -12.74 16.75 20.65
N MET A 354 -11.83 16.70 21.62
CA MET A 354 -11.83 15.62 22.62
C MET A 354 -13.04 15.76 23.57
N LEU A 355 -13.92 14.77 23.58
CA LEU A 355 -14.94 14.64 24.62
C LEU A 355 -14.37 13.84 25.80
N PHE A 356 -14.44 14.43 26.99
CA PHE A 356 -14.19 13.76 28.25
C PHE A 356 -15.50 13.10 28.70
N VAL A 357 -15.57 11.76 28.61
CA VAL A 357 -16.72 11.01 29.15
C VAL A 357 -16.35 10.52 30.55
N GLU A 358 -17.04 11.04 31.56
CA GLU A 358 -16.91 10.59 32.95
C GLU A 358 -17.36 9.12 33.06
N GLN A 359 -16.49 8.23 33.55
CA GLN A 359 -16.86 6.87 33.91
C GLN A 359 -17.44 6.88 35.33
N PRO A 360 -18.57 6.18 35.59
CA PRO A 360 -19.06 6.01 36.96
C PRO A 360 -18.01 5.24 37.76
N SER A 361 -17.49 5.87 38.82
CA SER A 361 -16.47 5.31 39.70
C SER A 361 -17.00 4.08 40.45
N ILE A 362 -16.15 3.05 40.59
CA ILE A 362 -16.40 1.94 41.50
C ILE A 362 -16.35 2.52 42.93
N PRO A 363 -17.33 2.27 43.82
CA PRO A 363 -17.52 3.03 45.07
C PRO A 363 -16.40 2.88 46.13
N PHE A 364 -15.32 2.17 45.84
CA PHE A 364 -14.34 1.75 46.85
C PHE A 364 -13.10 2.64 46.96
N PHE A 365 -12.84 3.55 46.02
CA PHE A 365 -11.75 4.54 46.14
C PHE A 365 -12.21 5.92 45.66
N ASN A 366 -12.67 6.74 46.62
CA ASN A 366 -12.86 8.17 46.42
C ASN A 366 -11.50 8.87 46.27
N SER A 367 -11.06 9.10 45.02
CA SER A 367 -10.19 10.24 44.68
C SER A 367 -9.86 10.40 43.19
N PHE A 368 -10.29 9.50 42.31
CA PHE A 368 -9.96 9.60 40.88
C PHE A 368 -11.22 9.53 40.01
N ILE A 369 -11.44 10.55 39.19
CA ILE A 369 -12.42 10.54 38.10
C ILE A 369 -11.68 10.03 36.87
N GLU A 370 -12.11 8.88 36.34
CA GLU A 370 -11.55 8.31 35.13
C GLU A 370 -12.33 8.84 33.93
N PHE A 371 -11.65 9.59 33.06
CA PHE A 371 -12.25 10.09 31.82
C PHE A 371 -11.85 9.18 30.66
N LYS A 372 -12.85 8.63 29.96
CA LYS A 372 -12.60 8.01 28.66
C LYS A 372 -12.57 9.13 27.62
N VAL A 373 -11.38 9.46 27.14
CA VAL A 373 -11.21 10.34 25.99
C VAL A 373 -11.73 9.62 24.75
N ARG A 374 -12.77 10.16 24.12
CA ARG A 374 -13.24 9.68 22.81
C ARG A 374 -12.96 10.74 21.76
N SER A 375 -12.25 10.35 20.70
CA SER A 375 -12.28 11.11 19.44
C SER A 375 -13.70 11.00 18.87
N HIS A 376 -14.35 12.14 18.64
CA HIS A 376 -15.67 12.18 18.02
C HIS A 376 -15.52 11.92 16.52
N VAL A 377 -15.27 10.67 16.11
CA VAL A 377 -15.44 10.31 14.71
C VAL A 377 -16.93 10.36 14.43
N LEU A 378 -17.38 11.37 13.69
CA LEU A 378 -18.71 11.41 13.09
C LEU A 378 -18.82 10.23 12.11
N LEU A 379 -19.17 9.04 12.63
CA LEU A 379 -19.59 7.91 11.82
C LEU A 379 -20.81 8.27 10.96
N SER A 380 -21.60 9.27 11.34
CA SER A 380 -22.81 9.69 10.63
C SER A 380 -22.56 10.34 9.26
N GLY A 381 -21.49 11.13 9.09
CA GLY A 381 -21.28 11.89 7.85
C GLY A 381 -20.66 11.11 6.68
N PHE A 382 -20.10 9.92 6.95
CA PHE A 382 -19.42 9.12 5.91
C PHE A 382 -20.37 8.13 5.22
N PHE A 383 -21.42 7.66 5.91
CA PHE A 383 -22.42 6.79 5.30
C PHE A 383 -23.41 7.54 4.40
N GLU A 384 -23.62 8.84 4.59
CA GLU A 384 -24.43 9.66 3.69
C GLU A 384 -23.74 9.91 2.33
N ASN A 385 -22.41 10.00 2.30
CA ASN A 385 -21.64 10.22 1.06
C ASN A 385 -21.52 8.99 0.14
N LEU A 386 -22.13 7.86 0.51
CA LEU A 386 -22.31 6.71 -0.39
C LEU A 386 -23.63 6.76 -1.16
N ASN A 387 -24.48 7.78 -0.93
CA ASN A 387 -25.73 7.98 -1.65
C ASN A 387 -25.73 9.33 -2.42
N LEU A 388 -25.58 9.18 -3.75
CA LEU A 388 -26.19 9.99 -4.81
C LEU A 388 -25.65 11.41 -5.11
N ASN A 389 -25.32 11.56 -6.40
CA ASN A 389 -25.58 12.73 -7.24
C ASN A 389 -26.46 13.81 -6.59
N ASP A 390 -25.90 14.99 -6.30
CA ASP A 390 -26.46 16.25 -6.80
C ASP A 390 -25.54 17.45 -6.57
N GLN A 391 -25.68 18.44 -7.44
CA GLN A 391 -24.93 19.69 -7.42
C GLN A 391 -25.46 20.68 -6.36
N ASN A 392 -24.59 21.66 -6.05
CA ASN A 392 -24.86 22.94 -5.40
C ASN A 392 -25.24 22.93 -3.91
N SER A 393 -24.32 23.40 -3.07
CA SER A 393 -24.50 24.73 -2.46
C SER A 393 -23.28 25.12 -1.61
N SER A 394 -22.84 26.35 -1.85
CA SER A 394 -22.05 27.16 -0.94
C SER A 394 -22.79 27.37 0.38
N ASN A 395 -22.08 27.36 1.51
CA ASN A 395 -22.22 28.42 2.52
C ASN A 395 -21.03 28.42 3.48
N ALA A 396 -20.41 29.58 3.56
CA ALA A 396 -19.39 29.95 4.55
C ALA A 396 -20.06 30.22 5.90
N PHE A 397 -19.38 29.88 6.98
CA PHE A 397 -19.69 30.40 8.31
C PHE A 397 -18.44 31.07 8.88
N ASP A 398 -18.52 32.40 8.95
CA ASP A 398 -17.68 33.26 9.78
C ASP A 398 -18.05 33.04 11.25
N ILE A 399 -17.03 32.90 12.11
CA ILE A 399 -17.19 33.18 13.54
C ILE A 399 -16.06 34.11 13.96
N ASP A 400 -16.50 35.24 14.48
CA ASP A 400 -15.75 36.41 14.93
C ASP A 400 -14.90 36.08 16.17
N ALA A 401 -13.77 36.77 16.26
CA ALA A 401 -12.82 36.66 17.36
C ALA A 401 -13.28 37.53 18.54
N ASP A 402 -13.09 37.07 19.79
CA ASP A 402 -12.49 37.92 20.81
C ASP A 402 -12.08 37.18 22.10
N ASN A 403 -10.88 37.58 22.56
CA ASN A 403 -10.33 37.52 23.92
C ASN A 403 -10.11 36.17 24.64
N ALA A 404 -8.84 35.74 24.64
CA ALA A 404 -8.17 35.27 25.86
C ALA A 404 -6.64 35.41 25.73
N GLN A 405 -6.05 36.33 26.51
CA GLN A 405 -4.62 36.32 26.84
C GLN A 405 -4.34 35.12 27.76
N LEU A 406 -3.44 34.22 27.38
CA LEU A 406 -2.82 33.28 28.31
C LEU A 406 -1.37 32.95 27.89
N ASN A 407 -0.45 33.52 28.67
CA ASN A 407 0.88 33.10 29.09
C ASN A 407 1.76 32.26 28.14
N GLU A 408 2.93 32.83 27.85
CA GLU A 408 4.13 32.16 27.35
C GLU A 408 4.48 30.95 28.22
N ILE A 409 4.18 29.75 27.72
CA ILE A 409 4.86 28.53 28.14
C ILE A 409 5.73 28.10 26.96
N LEU A 410 7.04 28.15 27.19
CA LEU A 410 8.06 27.63 26.29
C LEU A 410 7.90 26.11 26.21
N ILE A 411 7.06 25.62 25.29
CA ILE A 411 6.91 24.18 25.05
C ILE A 411 8.18 23.70 24.33
N ARG A 412 9.18 23.29 25.12
CA ARG A 412 10.25 22.42 24.66
C ARG A 412 9.65 21.01 24.51
N ASN A 413 9.52 20.58 23.25
CA ASN A 413 8.99 19.31 22.73
C ASN A 413 7.57 19.44 22.13
N PRO A 414 7.41 19.32 20.80
CA PRO A 414 6.09 19.37 20.19
C PRO A 414 5.20 18.24 20.74
N PRO A 415 3.91 18.50 20.99
CA PRO A 415 2.98 17.47 21.42
C PRO A 415 2.90 16.36 20.36
N VAL A 416 3.13 15.13 20.80
CA VAL A 416 3.00 13.92 19.98
C VAL A 416 1.50 13.70 19.74
N VAL A 417 1.02 14.08 18.56
CA VAL A 417 -0.32 13.70 18.11
C VAL A 417 -0.24 12.25 17.65
N LYS A 418 -0.73 11.32 18.48
CA LYS A 418 -0.96 9.94 18.05
C LYS A 418 -2.15 9.96 17.08
N SER A 419 -1.88 9.90 15.78
CA SER A 419 -2.92 9.78 14.78
C SER A 419 -3.12 8.32 14.37
N ARG A 420 -4.35 7.99 13.95
CA ARG A 420 -4.67 6.71 13.33
C ARG A 420 -3.89 6.58 12.01
N GLY A 421 -2.75 5.88 12.05
CA GLY A 421 -2.03 5.44 10.86
C GLY A 421 -0.99 6.39 10.25
N ILE A 422 -0.61 7.48 10.94
CA ILE A 422 0.63 8.22 10.62
C ILE A 422 1.54 8.18 11.84
N THR A 423 2.43 7.21 11.84
CA THR A 423 3.39 6.94 12.89
C THR A 423 4.69 7.68 12.58
N ASN A 424 4.91 8.80 13.26
CA ASN A 424 6.20 9.43 13.54
C ASN A 424 7.30 9.28 12.46
N ALA A 425 7.26 10.10 11.41
CA ALA A 425 8.47 10.40 10.64
C ALA A 425 9.17 11.62 11.27
N VAL A 426 10.23 11.39 12.04
CA VAL A 426 11.20 12.43 12.33
C VAL A 426 12.11 12.54 11.11
N ILE A 427 11.89 13.54 10.26
CA ILE A 427 12.85 13.88 9.21
C ILE A 427 14.09 14.45 9.91
N GLN A 428 15.12 13.63 10.12
CA GLN A 428 16.43 14.13 10.51
C GLN A 428 16.99 15.00 9.37
N ARG A 429 17.21 16.28 9.66
CA ARG A 429 17.96 17.17 8.77
C ARG A 429 19.43 16.78 8.80
N HIS A 430 19.90 16.01 7.82
CA HIS A 430 21.33 15.69 7.70
C HIS A 430 22.14 16.73 6.90
N TRP A 431 21.65 17.96 6.75
CA TRP A 431 22.31 18.98 5.90
C TRP A 431 22.57 20.34 6.54
N ASP A 432 22.52 20.48 7.88
CA ASP A 432 22.81 21.77 8.54
C ASP A 432 24.10 21.83 9.38
N ASP A 433 24.96 20.80 9.38
CA ASP A 433 26.09 20.73 10.33
C ASP A 433 27.50 20.93 9.74
N LYS A 434 27.61 21.58 8.57
CA LYS A 434 28.92 22.00 8.01
C LYS A 434 29.16 23.51 7.93
N SER A 435 28.28 24.36 8.43
CA SER A 435 28.47 25.83 8.38
C SER A 435 28.71 26.52 9.72
N LYS A 436 28.89 25.78 10.83
CA LYS A 436 29.11 26.37 12.17
C LYS A 436 30.38 25.94 12.91
N LYS A 437 31.36 25.36 12.22
CA LYS A 437 32.75 25.27 12.71
C LYS A 437 33.66 26.09 11.81
N GLU A 438 33.56 27.40 11.92
CA GLU A 438 34.69 28.33 11.69
C GLU A 438 34.27 29.74 12.13
N LYS A 439 34.32 29.97 13.44
CA LYS A 439 34.52 31.32 13.98
C LYS A 439 35.70 31.27 14.94
N GLY A 440 36.75 32.02 14.61
CA GLY A 440 37.69 32.52 15.61
C GLY A 440 39.13 32.04 15.48
N LYS A 441 39.90 32.75 14.66
CA LYS A 441 41.36 33.04 14.75
C LYS A 441 41.73 33.71 13.42
N GLY A 442 42.30 34.89 13.28
CA GLY A 442 42.60 36.02 14.15
C GLY A 442 42.84 37.22 13.22
N LYS A 443 42.75 38.44 13.75
CA LYS A 443 43.21 39.65 13.05
C LYS A 443 44.73 39.62 12.90
N THR A 444 45.26 39.90 11.71
CA THR A 444 46.35 40.88 11.48
C THR A 444 46.56 41.18 10.00
N GLN A 445 46.80 42.46 9.71
CA GLN A 445 47.16 43.06 8.42
C GLN A 445 48.48 42.51 7.86
N SER A 446 48.62 42.46 6.53
CA SER A 446 49.48 43.38 5.72
C SER A 446 49.91 42.77 4.38
N SER A 447 49.63 43.52 3.31
CA SER A 447 50.48 43.82 2.12
C SER A 447 51.11 42.73 1.21
N SER A 448 51.04 43.10 -0.08
CA SER A 448 51.99 42.94 -1.20
C SER A 448 52.05 41.63 -2.00
N GLU A 449 51.71 41.77 -3.29
CA GLU A 449 52.48 41.40 -4.51
C GLU A 449 53.11 39.99 -4.52
N PHE A 450 52.72 39.06 -5.41
CA PHE A 450 52.98 39.02 -6.85
C PHE A 450 52.16 37.90 -7.50
#